data_AF-A0A6J4YBJ3-F1
#
_entry.id   AF-A0A6J4YBJ3-F1
#
_cell.length_a   1.000
_cell.length_b   1.000
_cell.length_c   1.000
_cell.angle_alpha   90.00
_cell.angle_beta   90.00
_cell.angle_gamma   90.00
#
_symmetry.space_group_name_H-M   'P 1'
#
loop_
_entity.id
_entity.type
_entity.pdbx_description
1 polymer ?
#
loop_
_entity_poly.entity_id
_entity_poly.type
_entity_poly.pdbx_seq_one_letter_code
_entity_poly.pdbx_strand_id
1 'polypeptide(L)'
;MAGFYRSQYTYQKQSRYIAVTQFEESDARRAFPCIDHPAGKATFEITMDIDPNLVAISNQAIQKEEMLTNGRKRICFERTPKMSTYLVFFGVGEFEITTDQEDSRVRTVTLPGMKPFAEYGMDFGRKSLAYSESYYAINYPLPKMDLIAIPDFAFGAMENWGAITFRENLLLHYPGTTSTSGEERICEVIAHEIAHQWFGNLVTPSDWRYLWLNESFATYFGFGVVDHYYPQWETWQQFLYSQTGTAMVRDALHETFAIEIPGGEHVVINASTAPIIYNKGGSILMQIKGYIGEENFQKGLQHFLKSLRINLKLIRINYKIVGPTF
;
A
#
# COMPACT_ATOMS: atom_id res chain seq x y z
N MET A 1 7.78 1.87 15.29
CA MET A 1 8.50 0.95 14.38
C MET A 1 8.62 1.70 13.07
N ALA A 2 9.80 2.22 12.75
CA ALA A 2 10.01 3.19 11.67
C ALA A 2 11.47 3.15 11.21
N GLY A 3 11.74 3.60 9.99
CA GLY A 3 13.05 3.47 9.36
C GLY A 3 13.37 2.02 9.04
N PHE A 4 14.64 1.63 9.15
CA PHE A 4 15.05 0.22 9.08
C PHE A 4 15.15 -0.34 10.50
N TYR A 5 14.27 -1.27 10.85
CA TYR A 5 14.10 -1.75 12.23
C TYR A 5 14.07 -3.27 12.33
N ARG A 6 14.34 -3.77 13.53
CA ARG A 6 14.28 -5.19 13.88
C ARG A 6 12.89 -5.53 14.43
N SER A 7 12.27 -6.56 13.89
CA SER A 7 11.03 -7.16 14.42
C SER A 7 11.32 -8.55 14.97
N GLN A 8 10.73 -8.87 16.12
CA GLN A 8 10.93 -10.13 16.82
C GLN A 8 9.75 -11.07 16.58
N TYR A 9 10.03 -12.36 16.43
CA TYR A 9 9.00 -13.39 16.38
C TYR A 9 9.42 -14.63 17.14
N THR A 10 8.46 -15.49 17.49
CA THR A 10 8.73 -16.76 18.17
C THR A 10 8.54 -17.91 17.19
N TYR A 11 9.58 -18.73 17.02
CA TYR A 11 9.50 -19.96 16.23
C TYR A 11 10.20 -21.09 16.97
N GLN A 12 9.53 -22.24 17.10
CA GLN A 12 10.03 -23.39 17.87
C GLN A 12 10.49 -23.03 19.30
N LYS A 13 9.73 -22.17 19.99
CA LYS A 13 10.02 -21.65 21.35
C LYS A 13 11.31 -20.81 21.45
N GLN A 14 11.87 -20.37 20.33
CA GLN A 14 13.04 -19.48 20.30
C GLN A 14 12.64 -18.11 19.74
N SER A 15 13.15 -17.05 20.36
CA SER A 15 13.08 -15.70 19.80
C SER A 15 13.98 -15.59 18.59
N ARG A 16 13.40 -15.19 17.47
CA ARG A 16 14.09 -14.93 16.20
C ARG A 16 13.79 -13.52 15.73
N TYR A 17 14.53 -13.06 14.74
CA TYR A 17 14.43 -11.69 14.26
C TYR A 17 14.41 -11.61 12.75
N ILE A 18 13.67 -10.63 12.26
CA ILE A 18 13.77 -10.11 10.90
C ILE A 18 14.16 -8.64 10.98
N ALA A 19 14.71 -8.08 9.91
CA ALA A 19 14.87 -6.65 9.76
C ALA A 19 14.08 -6.19 8.54
N VAL A 20 13.26 -5.15 8.70
CA VAL A 20 12.37 -4.63 7.66
C VAL A 20 12.29 -3.12 7.74
N THR A 21 11.82 -2.48 6.66
CA THR A 21 11.67 -1.03 6.59
C THR A 21 10.21 -0.61 6.76
N GLN A 22 10.00 0.56 7.40
CA GLN A 22 8.77 1.33 7.26
C GLN A 22 9.10 2.82 7.15
N PHE A 23 8.72 3.46 6.05
CA PHE A 23 9.22 4.79 5.69
C PHE A 23 8.15 5.88 5.58
N GLU A 24 6.89 5.54 5.40
CA GLU A 24 5.84 6.55 5.39
C GLU A 24 5.60 7.11 6.82
N GLU A 25 5.46 8.43 7.00
CA GLU A 25 5.48 9.48 5.96
C GLU A 25 6.89 10.04 5.64
N SER A 26 7.84 10.01 6.56
CA SER A 26 9.15 10.69 6.38
C SER A 26 10.29 10.01 7.14
N ASP A 27 10.28 8.68 7.15
CA ASP A 27 11.22 7.84 7.87
C ASP A 27 12.27 7.15 6.97
N ALA A 28 12.23 7.34 5.64
CA ALA A 28 13.29 6.83 4.75
C ALA A 28 14.65 7.42 5.11
N ARG A 29 14.67 8.70 5.51
CA ARG A 29 15.87 9.41 6.00
C ARG A 29 16.54 8.77 7.21
N ARG A 30 15.84 7.89 7.94
CA ARG A 30 16.41 7.13 9.06
C ARG A 30 17.21 5.90 8.62
N ALA A 31 16.95 5.39 7.42
CA ALA A 31 17.64 4.23 6.88
C ALA A 31 18.78 4.63 5.93
N PHE A 32 18.58 5.66 5.10
CA PHE A 32 19.61 6.16 4.20
C PHE A 32 19.42 7.66 3.88
N PRO A 33 20.50 8.42 3.62
CA PRO A 33 20.40 9.81 3.20
C PRO A 33 19.64 9.96 1.88
N CYS A 34 18.57 10.75 1.86
CA CYS A 34 17.73 10.95 0.68
C CYS A 34 16.94 12.28 0.72
N ILE A 35 16.36 12.66 -0.42
CA ILE A 35 15.34 13.72 -0.48
C ILE A 35 14.01 13.07 -0.09
N ASP A 36 13.74 13.09 1.21
CA ASP A 36 12.64 12.34 1.80
C ASP A 36 11.32 13.12 1.76
N HIS A 37 10.80 13.27 0.55
CA HIS A 37 9.57 13.99 0.20
C HIS A 37 8.91 13.29 -0.99
N PRO A 38 7.56 13.24 -1.10
CA PRO A 38 6.87 12.42 -2.10
C PRO A 38 7.15 12.88 -3.53
N ALA A 39 7.37 14.18 -3.74
CA ALA A 39 7.80 14.72 -5.04
C ALA A 39 9.23 14.32 -5.44
N GLY A 40 10.08 13.91 -4.49
CA GLY A 40 11.48 13.54 -4.68
C GLY A 40 11.69 12.17 -5.32
N LYS A 41 10.90 11.83 -6.35
CA LYS A 41 10.94 10.49 -6.97
C LYS A 41 12.29 10.20 -7.61
N ALA A 42 12.79 8.98 -7.42
CA ALA A 42 14.01 8.45 -8.04
C ALA A 42 13.84 6.98 -8.44
N THR A 43 14.78 6.44 -9.20
CA THR A 43 14.91 4.98 -9.39
C THR A 43 15.86 4.42 -8.33
N PHE A 44 15.60 3.20 -7.87
CA PHE A 44 16.40 2.56 -6.83
C PHE A 44 16.96 1.23 -7.34
N GLU A 45 18.24 0.98 -7.05
CA GLU A 45 18.92 -0.30 -7.26
C GLU A 45 19.44 -0.76 -5.90
N ILE A 46 18.83 -1.82 -5.36
CA ILE A 46 19.10 -2.27 -4.00
C ILE A 46 20.00 -3.50 -4.07
N THR A 47 21.06 -3.51 -3.26
CA THR A 47 21.97 -4.64 -3.09
C THR A 47 22.08 -4.96 -1.61
N MET A 48 21.94 -6.23 -1.26
CA MET A 48 22.02 -6.70 0.12
C MET A 48 23.03 -7.84 0.25
N ASP A 49 24.02 -7.65 1.11
CA ASP A 49 24.90 -8.74 1.56
C ASP A 49 24.28 -9.32 2.82
N ILE A 50 23.90 -10.60 2.76
CA ILE A 50 23.15 -11.30 3.80
C ILE A 50 23.80 -12.65 4.11
N ASP A 51 23.46 -13.23 5.26
CA ASP A 51 23.94 -14.56 5.59
C ASP A 51 23.26 -15.60 4.68
N PRO A 52 23.95 -16.70 4.29
CA PRO A 52 23.47 -17.57 3.20
C PRO A 52 22.12 -18.25 3.44
N ASN A 53 21.75 -18.44 4.71
CA ASN A 53 20.48 -19.04 5.14
C ASN A 53 19.32 -18.05 5.19
N LEU A 54 19.56 -16.75 4.95
CA LEU A 54 18.53 -15.73 4.97
C LEU A 54 17.97 -15.45 3.56
N VAL A 55 16.78 -14.88 3.54
CA VAL A 55 16.07 -14.41 2.36
C VAL A 55 16.02 -12.90 2.40
N ALA A 56 16.29 -12.27 1.25
CA ALA A 56 16.23 -10.83 1.07
C ALA A 56 15.03 -10.49 0.17
N ILE A 57 14.28 -9.46 0.54
CA ILE A 57 13.07 -9.01 -0.16
C ILE A 57 13.19 -7.52 -0.41
N SER A 58 12.78 -7.05 -1.58
CA SER A 58 12.74 -5.63 -1.91
C SER A 58 11.61 -5.36 -2.91
N ASN A 59 11.46 -4.15 -3.42
CA ASN A 59 10.40 -3.75 -4.35
C ASN A 59 10.39 -4.58 -5.65
N GLN A 60 11.57 -4.91 -6.18
CA GLN A 60 11.75 -5.56 -7.48
C GLN A 60 12.11 -7.05 -7.38
N ALA A 61 12.15 -7.73 -8.53
CA ALA A 61 12.68 -9.09 -8.64
C ALA A 61 14.21 -9.12 -8.42
N ILE A 62 14.74 -10.28 -8.06
CA ILE A 62 16.18 -10.50 -7.92
C ILE A 62 16.79 -10.59 -9.31
N GLN A 63 17.76 -9.72 -9.60
CA GLN A 63 18.52 -9.73 -10.85
C GLN A 63 19.69 -10.72 -10.78
N LYS A 64 20.38 -10.79 -9.63
CA LYS A 64 21.59 -11.59 -9.47
C LYS A 64 21.77 -12.01 -8.01
N GLU A 65 22.18 -13.26 -7.80
CA GLU A 65 22.70 -13.76 -6.53
C GLU A 65 24.12 -14.30 -6.71
N GLU A 66 25.03 -13.99 -5.79
CA GLU A 66 26.38 -14.55 -5.79
C GLU A 66 26.94 -14.75 -4.38
N MET A 67 27.74 -15.81 -4.20
CA MET A 67 28.47 -16.04 -2.96
C MET A 67 29.74 -15.19 -2.93
N LEU A 68 29.96 -14.48 -1.82
CA LEU A 68 31.13 -13.65 -1.59
C LEU A 68 32.24 -14.46 -0.90
N THR A 69 33.48 -13.97 -1.03
CA THR A 69 34.67 -14.61 -0.43
C THR A 69 34.64 -14.65 1.11
N ASN A 70 33.84 -13.77 1.73
CA ASN A 70 33.63 -13.74 3.18
C ASN A 70 32.52 -14.71 3.67
N GLY A 71 32.00 -15.57 2.79
CA GLY A 71 30.96 -16.55 3.11
C GLY A 71 29.54 -16.01 3.15
N ARG A 72 29.32 -14.72 2.86
CA ARG A 72 27.98 -14.12 2.74
C ARG A 72 27.44 -14.26 1.31
N LYS A 73 26.13 -14.08 1.14
CA LYS A 73 25.45 -14.05 -0.15
C LYS A 73 25.08 -12.62 -0.50
N ARG A 74 25.46 -12.15 -1.69
CA ARG A 74 25.05 -10.86 -2.25
C ARG A 74 23.83 -11.05 -3.14
N ILE A 75 22.78 -10.27 -2.87
CA ILE A 75 21.54 -10.22 -3.64
C ILE A 75 21.44 -8.84 -4.29
N CYS A 76 21.36 -8.78 -5.61
CA CYS A 76 21.11 -7.55 -6.37
C CYS A 76 19.69 -7.60 -6.95
N PHE A 77 18.88 -6.59 -6.66
CA PHE A 77 17.53 -6.45 -7.22
C PHE A 77 17.55 -5.64 -8.52
N GLU A 78 16.57 -5.88 -9.39
CA GLU A 78 16.37 -5.04 -10.57
C GLU A 78 16.07 -3.59 -10.18
N ARG A 79 16.37 -2.66 -11.11
CA ARG A 79 16.07 -1.23 -10.94
C ARG A 79 14.57 -0.99 -10.84
N THR A 80 14.12 -0.21 -9.86
CA THR A 80 12.71 0.19 -9.76
C THR A 80 12.32 1.18 -10.87
N PRO A 81 11.03 1.27 -11.24
CA PRO A 81 10.50 2.49 -11.83
C PRO A 81 10.78 3.69 -10.92
N LYS A 82 10.67 4.92 -11.47
CA LYS A 82 10.84 6.12 -10.65
C LYS A 82 9.65 6.24 -9.68
N MET A 83 9.96 6.18 -8.39
CA MET A 83 9.01 6.13 -7.28
C MET A 83 9.48 7.00 -6.11
N SER A 84 8.59 7.27 -5.16
CA SER A 84 8.88 8.11 -3.99
C SER A 84 9.65 7.32 -2.92
N THR A 85 10.42 8.02 -2.08
CA THR A 85 11.29 7.40 -1.06
C THR A 85 10.52 6.58 -0.04
N TYR A 86 9.32 7.01 0.34
CA TYR A 86 8.49 6.34 1.34
C TYR A 86 8.01 4.94 0.91
N LEU A 87 8.05 4.62 -0.39
CA LEU A 87 7.66 3.33 -0.95
C LEU A 87 8.82 2.32 -1.05
N VAL A 88 10.05 2.77 -0.77
CA VAL A 88 11.22 1.89 -0.81
C VAL A 88 11.09 0.84 0.29
N PHE A 89 11.22 -0.42 -0.08
CA PHE A 89 11.21 -1.52 0.87
C PHE A 89 12.44 -2.40 0.70
N PHE A 90 13.03 -2.77 1.83
CA PHE A 90 13.91 -3.91 1.90
C PHE A 90 13.77 -4.62 3.24
N GLY A 91 13.78 -5.96 3.18
CA GLY A 91 13.67 -6.83 4.34
C GLY A 91 14.62 -8.01 4.24
N VAL A 92 15.11 -8.47 5.39
CA VAL A 92 15.96 -9.67 5.51
C VAL A 92 15.53 -10.52 6.69
N GLY A 93 15.43 -11.82 6.48
CA GLY A 93 14.98 -12.77 7.50
C GLY A 93 14.87 -14.19 6.98
N GLU A 94 14.44 -15.11 7.83
CA GLU A 94 14.11 -16.49 7.45
C GLU A 94 12.72 -16.55 6.79
N PHE A 95 12.51 -15.76 5.75
CA PHE A 95 11.22 -15.66 5.09
C PHE A 95 10.88 -16.90 4.27
N GLU A 96 9.59 -17.17 4.22
CA GLU A 96 8.96 -18.26 3.51
C GLU A 96 8.11 -17.68 2.37
N ILE A 97 8.52 -17.89 1.12
CA ILE A 97 7.83 -17.34 -0.07
C ILE A 97 6.95 -18.43 -0.69
N THR A 98 5.69 -18.08 -0.96
CA THR A 98 4.74 -18.92 -1.71
C THR A 98 4.24 -18.11 -2.91
N THR A 99 4.28 -18.70 -4.10
CA THR A 99 3.84 -18.08 -5.34
C THR A 99 2.46 -18.62 -5.73
N ASP A 100 1.55 -17.72 -6.08
CA ASP A 100 0.24 -18.09 -6.61
C ASP A 100 0.39 -18.86 -7.94
N GLN A 101 -0.47 -19.86 -8.15
CA GLN A 101 -0.37 -20.77 -9.31
C GLN A 101 -1.09 -20.23 -10.56
N GLU A 102 -2.03 -19.31 -10.41
CA GLU A 102 -2.80 -18.70 -11.49
C GLU A 102 -2.14 -17.40 -11.98
N ASP A 103 -1.61 -16.59 -11.07
CA ASP A 103 -0.83 -15.39 -11.40
C ASP A 103 0.47 -15.35 -10.60
N SER A 104 1.56 -15.79 -11.23
CA SER A 104 2.87 -15.88 -10.60
C SER A 104 3.46 -14.54 -10.13
N ARG A 105 2.85 -13.41 -10.50
CA ARG A 105 3.22 -12.10 -9.96
C ARG A 105 2.85 -12.00 -8.49
N VAL A 106 1.74 -12.60 -8.06
CA VAL A 106 1.27 -12.54 -6.67
C VAL A 106 2.00 -13.58 -5.82
N ARG A 107 2.64 -13.13 -4.75
CA ARG A 107 3.35 -13.99 -3.82
C ARG A 107 3.00 -13.61 -2.39
N THR A 108 2.92 -14.59 -1.51
CA THR A 108 2.92 -14.33 -0.06
C THR A 108 4.30 -14.57 0.50
N VAL A 109 4.66 -13.74 1.47
CA VAL A 109 5.90 -13.86 2.23
C VAL A 109 5.52 -13.94 3.69
N THR A 110 5.87 -15.05 4.32
CA THR A 110 5.54 -15.29 5.71
C THR A 110 6.77 -15.59 6.54
N LEU A 111 6.61 -15.57 7.85
CA LEU A 111 7.58 -16.18 8.76
C LEU A 111 7.48 -17.72 8.73
N PRO A 112 8.52 -18.43 9.23
CA PRO A 112 8.53 -19.88 9.27
C PRO A 112 7.30 -20.48 9.95
N GLY A 113 6.64 -21.41 9.26
CA GLY A 113 5.46 -22.13 9.77
C GLY A 113 4.13 -21.43 9.54
N MET A 114 4.12 -20.24 8.92
CA MET A 114 2.91 -19.46 8.68
C MET A 114 2.33 -19.63 7.27
N LYS A 115 3.05 -20.28 6.35
CA LYS A 115 2.56 -20.56 4.97
C LYS A 115 1.13 -21.11 4.90
N PRO A 116 0.70 -22.08 5.74
CA PRO A 116 -0.65 -22.65 5.64
C PRO A 116 -1.79 -21.65 5.87
N PHE A 117 -1.50 -20.49 6.46
CA PHE A 117 -2.49 -19.46 6.78
C PHE A 117 -2.55 -18.36 5.72
N ALA A 118 -1.66 -18.36 4.74
CA ALA A 118 -1.52 -17.27 3.77
C ALA A 118 -2.37 -17.44 2.50
N GLU A 119 -2.93 -18.63 2.27
CA GLU A 119 -3.65 -18.96 1.03
C GLU A 119 -4.87 -18.05 0.80
N TYR A 120 -5.66 -17.80 1.85
CA TYR A 120 -6.82 -16.92 1.79
C TYR A 120 -6.45 -15.49 1.33
N GLY A 121 -5.41 -14.92 1.94
CA GLY A 121 -4.91 -13.59 1.57
C GLY A 121 -4.29 -13.56 0.17
N MET A 122 -3.56 -14.61 -0.22
CA MET A 122 -2.99 -14.73 -1.56
C MET A 122 -4.07 -14.76 -2.65
N ASP A 123 -5.10 -15.58 -2.46
CA ASP A 123 -6.23 -15.71 -3.37
C ASP A 123 -6.95 -14.37 -3.56
N PHE A 124 -7.26 -13.69 -2.44
CA PHE A 124 -7.91 -12.39 -2.52
C PHE A 124 -7.00 -11.29 -3.10
N GLY A 125 -5.69 -11.37 -2.85
CA GLY A 125 -4.70 -10.49 -3.47
C GLY A 125 -4.68 -10.61 -4.99
N ARG A 126 -4.74 -11.84 -5.52
CA ARG A 126 -4.86 -12.08 -6.97
C ARG A 126 -6.16 -11.54 -7.54
N LYS A 127 -7.30 -11.79 -6.88
CA LYS A 127 -8.60 -11.23 -7.27
C LYS A 127 -8.58 -9.70 -7.32
N SER A 128 -8.00 -9.07 -6.30
CA SER A 128 -7.87 -7.61 -6.20
C SER A 128 -6.97 -7.04 -7.29
N LEU A 129 -5.87 -7.72 -7.62
CA LEU A 129 -4.98 -7.35 -8.72
C LEU A 129 -5.73 -7.38 -10.07
N ALA A 130 -6.41 -8.49 -10.36
CA ALA A 130 -7.16 -8.67 -11.60
C ALA A 130 -8.29 -7.64 -11.75
N TYR A 131 -9.03 -7.36 -10.66
CA TYR A 131 -10.05 -6.32 -10.64
C TYR A 131 -9.44 -4.95 -10.95
N SER A 132 -8.32 -4.60 -10.29
CA SER A 132 -7.69 -3.29 -10.45
C SER A 132 -7.14 -3.07 -11.87
N GLU A 133 -6.47 -4.06 -12.45
CA GLU A 133 -5.99 -3.98 -13.84
C GLU A 133 -7.14 -3.76 -14.84
N SER A 134 -8.25 -4.48 -14.63
CA SER A 134 -9.47 -4.35 -15.44
C SER A 134 -10.14 -2.98 -15.25
N TYR A 135 -10.39 -2.58 -14.00
CA TYR A 135 -11.13 -1.35 -13.69
C TYR A 135 -10.37 -0.09 -14.11
N TYR A 136 -9.06 -0.05 -13.86
CA TYR A 136 -8.21 1.11 -14.19
C TYR A 136 -7.69 1.08 -15.63
N ALA A 137 -7.90 -0.02 -16.36
CA ALA A 137 -7.41 -0.23 -17.73
C ALA A 137 -5.90 0.09 -17.87
N ILE A 138 -5.13 -0.29 -16.85
CA ILE A 138 -3.69 -0.11 -16.74
C ILE A 138 -3.12 -1.34 -16.05
N ASN A 139 -2.27 -2.10 -16.74
CA ASN A 139 -1.59 -3.25 -16.15
C ASN A 139 -0.65 -2.83 -15.02
N TYR A 140 -0.53 -3.70 -14.02
CA TYR A 140 0.45 -3.60 -12.96
C TYR A 140 1.87 -3.65 -13.54
N PRO A 141 2.75 -2.68 -13.22
CA PRO A 141 3.99 -2.50 -13.97
C PRO A 141 5.18 -3.32 -13.47
N LEU A 142 5.10 -3.97 -12.31
CA LEU A 142 6.21 -4.73 -11.72
C LEU A 142 6.07 -6.23 -12.01
N PRO A 143 7.20 -6.98 -12.08
CA PRO A 143 7.19 -8.41 -12.37
C PRO A 143 6.63 -9.27 -11.22
N LYS A 144 6.48 -8.70 -10.02
CA LYS A 144 5.96 -9.38 -8.83
C LYS A 144 5.29 -8.40 -7.87
N MET A 145 4.48 -8.93 -6.99
CA MET A 145 3.82 -8.27 -5.87
C MET A 145 3.86 -9.21 -4.67
N ASP A 146 4.69 -8.87 -3.68
CA ASP A 146 4.76 -9.62 -2.42
C ASP A 146 3.76 -9.06 -1.42
N LEU A 147 2.96 -9.95 -0.83
CA LEU A 147 2.11 -9.69 0.33
C LEU A 147 2.83 -10.26 1.56
N ILE A 148 3.37 -9.39 2.40
CA ILE A 148 4.36 -9.74 3.43
C ILE A 148 3.72 -9.64 4.82
N ALA A 149 3.61 -10.76 5.54
CA ALA A 149 3.14 -10.77 6.92
C ALA A 149 4.27 -10.40 7.89
N ILE A 150 4.09 -9.32 8.67
CA ILE A 150 5.04 -8.80 9.65
C ILE A 150 4.40 -8.80 11.05
N PRO A 151 5.05 -9.34 12.09
CA PRO A 151 4.46 -9.44 13.43
C PRO A 151 4.45 -8.10 14.17
N ASP A 152 5.59 -7.39 14.21
CA ASP A 152 5.66 -6.05 14.82
C ASP A 152 5.51 -4.99 13.73
N PHE A 153 4.28 -4.54 13.47
CA PHE A 153 4.01 -3.50 12.48
C PHE A 153 3.19 -2.34 13.07
N ALA A 154 3.73 -1.11 12.98
CA ALA A 154 3.11 0.07 13.61
C ALA A 154 1.74 0.40 13.03
N PHE A 155 1.57 0.20 11.73
CA PHE A 155 0.34 0.47 11.00
C PHE A 155 -0.43 -0.82 10.74
N GLY A 156 -1.56 -0.76 10.02
CA GLY A 156 -2.27 -1.96 9.57
C GLY A 156 -1.51 -2.67 8.46
N ALA A 157 -1.22 -1.93 7.39
CA ALA A 157 -0.44 -2.36 6.26
C ALA A 157 0.30 -1.15 5.64
N MET A 158 1.09 -1.38 4.59
CA MET A 158 1.82 -0.35 3.85
C MET A 158 2.06 -0.80 2.41
N GLU A 159 1.79 0.08 1.46
CA GLU A 159 1.64 -0.22 0.04
C GLU A 159 2.96 -0.32 -0.75
N ASN A 160 4.10 -0.46 -0.07
CA ASN A 160 5.44 -0.42 -0.65
C ASN A 160 5.46 -1.11 -2.03
N TRP A 161 5.90 -0.41 -3.07
CA TRP A 161 5.60 -0.83 -4.45
C TRP A 161 6.21 -2.20 -4.77
N GLY A 162 5.36 -3.21 -4.93
CA GLY A 162 5.77 -4.61 -5.15
C GLY A 162 6.12 -5.41 -3.91
N ALA A 163 6.11 -4.83 -2.71
CA ALA A 163 6.47 -5.48 -1.45
C ALA A 163 5.58 -5.01 -0.28
N ILE A 164 4.28 -5.21 -0.43
CA ILE A 164 3.24 -4.73 0.47
C ILE A 164 3.37 -5.46 1.82
N THR A 165 3.46 -4.71 2.91
CA THR A 165 3.57 -5.29 4.26
C THR A 165 2.26 -5.20 5.01
N PHE A 166 1.92 -6.22 5.79
CA PHE A 166 0.70 -6.32 6.58
C PHE A 166 1.04 -6.74 8.01
N ARG A 167 0.25 -6.29 8.99
CA ARG A 167 0.13 -7.05 10.24
C ARG A 167 -0.36 -8.46 9.92
N GLU A 168 0.12 -9.45 10.65
CA GLU A 168 -0.23 -10.86 10.42
C GLU A 168 -1.74 -11.10 10.37
N ASN A 169 -2.51 -10.49 11.26
CA ASN A 169 -3.97 -10.63 11.32
C ASN A 169 -4.75 -9.92 10.20
N LEU A 170 -4.05 -9.23 9.29
CA LEU A 170 -4.62 -8.55 8.12
C LEU A 170 -4.22 -9.22 6.79
N LEU A 171 -3.51 -10.35 6.86
CA LEU A 171 -3.14 -11.17 5.70
C LEU A 171 -3.36 -12.66 5.94
N LEU A 172 -3.09 -13.14 7.16
CA LEU A 172 -3.17 -14.55 7.53
C LEU A 172 -4.57 -14.92 8.06
N HIS A 173 -5.11 -16.00 7.51
CA HIS A 173 -6.37 -16.61 7.93
C HIS A 173 -6.11 -17.89 8.72
N TYR A 174 -6.67 -17.97 9.93
CA TYR A 174 -6.53 -19.11 10.82
C TYR A 174 -7.87 -19.85 10.89
N PRO A 175 -8.01 -21.02 10.23
CA PRO A 175 -9.26 -21.78 10.23
C PRO A 175 -9.78 -22.05 11.65
N GLY A 176 -11.06 -21.75 11.88
CA GLY A 176 -11.71 -21.91 13.19
C GLY A 176 -11.34 -20.85 14.24
N THR A 177 -10.46 -19.90 13.91
CA THR A 177 -10.05 -18.80 14.81
C THR A 177 -10.40 -17.43 14.21
N THR A 178 -10.12 -17.21 12.92
CA THR A 178 -10.50 -15.98 12.23
C THR A 178 -12.02 -15.90 12.12
N SER A 179 -12.61 -14.82 12.63
CA SER A 179 -14.05 -14.55 12.52
C SER A 179 -14.41 -14.09 11.10
N THR A 180 -15.70 -14.13 10.75
CA THR A 180 -16.20 -13.56 9.48
C THR A 180 -15.84 -12.08 9.34
N SER A 181 -15.97 -11.29 10.41
CA SER A 181 -15.51 -9.90 10.41
C SER A 181 -14.00 -9.76 10.18
N GLY A 182 -13.22 -10.75 10.59
CA GLY A 182 -11.78 -10.83 10.33
C GLY A 182 -11.48 -11.19 8.87
N GLU A 183 -12.25 -12.11 8.28
CA GLU A 183 -12.19 -12.45 6.85
C GLU A 183 -12.48 -11.24 5.98
N GLU A 184 -13.56 -10.51 6.29
CA GLU A 184 -13.93 -9.25 5.65
C GLU A 184 -12.80 -8.22 5.76
N ARG A 185 -12.22 -8.07 6.96
CA ARG A 185 -11.15 -7.12 7.21
C ARG A 185 -9.86 -7.46 6.46
N ILE A 186 -9.49 -8.74 6.35
CA ILE A 186 -8.34 -9.19 5.56
C ILE A 186 -8.55 -8.79 4.09
N CYS A 187 -9.74 -9.08 3.54
CA CYS A 187 -10.06 -8.72 2.16
C CYS A 187 -10.02 -7.20 1.95
N GLU A 188 -10.67 -6.42 2.80
CA GLU A 188 -10.71 -4.95 2.70
C GLU A 188 -9.30 -4.35 2.67
N VAL A 189 -8.42 -4.76 3.60
CA VAL A 189 -7.06 -4.22 3.67
C VAL A 189 -6.22 -4.65 2.47
N ILE A 190 -6.30 -5.92 2.04
CA ILE A 190 -5.59 -6.37 0.84
C ILE A 190 -6.04 -5.56 -0.40
N ALA A 191 -7.35 -5.31 -0.57
CA ALA A 191 -7.84 -4.50 -1.66
C ALA A 191 -7.39 -3.03 -1.56
N HIS A 192 -7.38 -2.45 -0.35
CA HIS A 192 -6.87 -1.10 -0.08
C HIS A 192 -5.41 -0.96 -0.53
N GLU A 193 -4.53 -1.85 -0.07
CA GLU A 193 -3.10 -1.82 -0.42
C GLU A 193 -2.84 -2.08 -1.90
N ILE A 194 -3.67 -2.89 -2.54
CA ILE A 194 -3.55 -3.14 -3.99
C ILE A 194 -4.05 -1.95 -4.81
N ALA A 195 -5.08 -1.23 -4.35
CA ALA A 195 -5.52 0.01 -4.99
C ALA A 195 -4.41 1.08 -4.98
N HIS A 196 -3.61 1.13 -3.92
CA HIS A 196 -2.45 2.04 -3.84
C HIS A 196 -1.40 1.82 -4.93
N GLN A 197 -1.34 0.62 -5.53
CA GLN A 197 -0.43 0.37 -6.65
C GLN A 197 -0.71 1.30 -7.85
N TRP A 198 -1.93 1.86 -7.95
CA TRP A 198 -2.30 2.93 -8.88
C TRP A 198 -2.40 4.31 -8.19
N PHE A 199 -3.09 4.38 -7.04
CA PHE A 199 -3.32 5.62 -6.26
C PHE A 199 -2.34 5.72 -5.08
N GLY A 200 -1.15 6.24 -5.34
CA GLY A 200 -0.05 6.32 -4.38
C GLY A 200 1.27 5.99 -5.04
N ASN A 201 1.33 4.85 -5.70
CA ASN A 201 2.58 4.37 -6.29
C ASN A 201 2.77 4.92 -7.72
N LEU A 202 1.86 4.54 -8.62
CA LEU A 202 1.90 4.97 -10.02
C LEU A 202 1.70 6.49 -10.12
N VAL A 203 0.66 7.01 -9.47
CA VAL A 203 0.39 8.44 -9.32
C VAL A 203 0.50 8.77 -7.84
N THR A 204 1.45 9.64 -7.50
CA THR A 204 1.72 10.04 -6.11
C THR A 204 1.42 11.53 -5.95
N PRO A 205 0.91 11.98 -4.79
CA PRO A 205 0.74 13.39 -4.50
C PRO A 205 2.05 14.15 -4.65
N SER A 206 1.95 15.40 -5.13
CA SER A 206 3.10 16.30 -5.21
C SER A 206 3.55 16.83 -3.86
N ASP A 207 2.71 16.71 -2.83
CA ASP A 207 2.85 17.32 -1.51
C ASP A 207 1.93 16.57 -0.54
N TRP A 208 2.33 16.41 0.72
CA TRP A 208 1.59 15.60 1.70
C TRP A 208 0.19 16.12 2.00
N ARG A 209 -0.12 17.40 1.74
CA ARG A 209 -1.48 17.94 1.88
C ARG A 209 -2.48 17.24 0.98
N TYR A 210 -2.02 16.64 -0.11
CA TYR A 210 -2.83 15.86 -1.03
C TYR A 210 -2.83 14.36 -0.74
N LEU A 211 -2.38 13.93 0.46
CA LEU A 211 -2.33 12.51 0.84
C LEU A 211 -3.71 11.81 0.74
N TRP A 212 -4.80 12.57 0.88
CA TRP A 212 -6.15 12.06 0.64
C TRP A 212 -6.31 11.43 -0.77
N LEU A 213 -5.58 11.90 -1.78
CA LEU A 213 -5.62 11.31 -3.13
C LEU A 213 -5.07 9.87 -3.18
N ASN A 214 -4.25 9.47 -2.22
CA ASN A 214 -3.87 8.08 -2.04
C ASN A 214 -4.96 7.37 -1.23
N GLU A 215 -5.15 7.85 -0.01
CA GLU A 215 -5.82 7.10 1.04
C GLU A 215 -7.33 7.05 0.88
N SER A 216 -7.96 8.13 0.43
CA SER A 216 -9.38 8.14 0.14
C SER A 216 -9.73 7.21 -1.01
N PHE A 217 -8.89 7.19 -2.05
CA PHE A 217 -9.07 6.33 -3.21
C PHE A 217 -8.88 4.87 -2.84
N ALA A 218 -7.81 4.55 -2.12
CA ALA A 218 -7.58 3.20 -1.61
C ALA A 218 -8.72 2.75 -0.66
N THR A 219 -9.20 3.62 0.23
CA THR A 219 -10.34 3.32 1.11
C THR A 219 -11.60 3.03 0.29
N TYR A 220 -11.92 3.88 -0.69
CA TYR A 220 -13.10 3.70 -1.54
C TYR A 220 -13.04 2.38 -2.34
N PHE A 221 -11.89 2.10 -2.96
CA PHE A 221 -11.70 0.89 -3.76
C PHE A 221 -11.55 -0.37 -2.92
N GLY A 222 -11.01 -0.28 -1.70
CA GLY A 222 -10.94 -1.40 -0.75
C GLY A 222 -12.32 -2.02 -0.53
N PHE A 223 -13.32 -1.18 -0.25
CA PHE A 223 -14.71 -1.62 -0.10
C PHE A 223 -15.33 -2.07 -1.43
N GLY A 224 -15.08 -1.36 -2.53
CA GLY A 224 -15.65 -1.70 -3.84
C GLY A 224 -15.18 -3.04 -4.41
N VAL A 225 -13.91 -3.41 -4.20
CA VAL A 225 -13.36 -4.71 -4.63
C VAL A 225 -13.99 -5.84 -3.82
N VAL A 226 -14.15 -5.65 -2.50
CA VAL A 226 -14.81 -6.63 -1.64
C VAL A 226 -16.26 -6.83 -2.06
N ASP A 227 -17.01 -5.75 -2.28
CA ASP A 227 -18.40 -5.80 -2.76
C ASP A 227 -18.53 -6.52 -4.11
N HIS A 228 -17.55 -6.36 -5.01
CA HIS A 228 -17.54 -7.05 -6.31
C HIS A 228 -17.45 -8.57 -6.16
N TYR A 229 -16.60 -9.08 -5.27
CA TYR A 229 -16.39 -10.52 -5.10
C TYR A 229 -17.29 -11.17 -4.04
N TYR A 230 -17.77 -10.39 -3.08
CA TYR A 230 -18.61 -10.83 -1.96
C TYR A 230 -19.81 -9.88 -1.75
N PRO A 231 -20.70 -9.70 -2.73
CA PRO A 231 -21.83 -8.77 -2.63
C PRO A 231 -22.78 -9.09 -1.47
N GLN A 232 -22.83 -10.35 -1.03
CA GLN A 232 -23.62 -10.79 0.11
C GLN A 232 -23.15 -10.22 1.47
N TRP A 233 -21.97 -9.62 1.54
CA TRP A 233 -21.46 -8.98 2.75
C TRP A 233 -21.99 -7.55 2.95
N GLU A 234 -22.72 -7.02 1.97
CA GLU A 234 -23.35 -5.70 2.01
C GLU A 234 -22.34 -4.59 2.39
N THR A 235 -21.13 -4.68 1.84
CA THR A 235 -19.96 -3.89 2.21
C THR A 235 -20.20 -2.38 2.14
N TRP A 236 -21.06 -1.91 1.23
CA TRP A 236 -21.44 -0.49 1.18
C TRP A 236 -22.30 -0.02 2.36
N GLN A 237 -23.14 -0.86 2.95
CA GLN A 237 -23.82 -0.50 4.20
C GLN A 237 -22.82 -0.35 5.34
N GLN A 238 -21.85 -1.25 5.39
CA GLN A 238 -20.75 -1.16 6.35
C GLN A 238 -19.93 0.13 6.12
N PHE A 239 -19.65 0.50 4.86
CA PHE A 239 -18.98 1.75 4.51
C PHE A 239 -19.71 2.98 5.07
N LEU A 240 -21.04 3.04 4.91
CA LEU A 240 -21.83 4.16 5.44
C LEU A 240 -21.71 4.26 6.97
N TYR A 241 -21.72 3.12 7.66
CA TYR A 241 -21.59 3.09 9.11
C TYR A 241 -20.16 3.42 9.59
N SER A 242 -19.15 2.70 9.10
CA SER A 242 -17.78 2.74 9.61
C SER A 242 -16.92 3.86 9.00
N GLN A 243 -17.21 4.28 7.77
CA GLN A 243 -16.50 5.35 7.08
C GLN A 243 -17.29 6.66 7.16
N THR A 244 -18.46 6.72 6.53
CA THR A 244 -19.22 7.98 6.47
C THR A 244 -19.65 8.47 7.85
N GLY A 245 -20.15 7.57 8.72
CA GLY A 245 -20.50 7.91 10.10
C GLY A 245 -19.31 8.47 10.90
N THR A 246 -18.16 7.79 10.86
CA THR A 246 -16.92 8.23 11.54
C THR A 246 -16.45 9.59 11.02
N ALA A 247 -16.50 9.81 9.70
CA ALA A 247 -16.15 11.08 9.09
C ALA A 247 -17.08 12.21 9.56
N MET A 248 -18.39 12.00 9.57
CA MET A 248 -19.37 13.00 10.01
C MET A 248 -19.17 13.37 11.49
N VAL A 249 -18.92 12.39 12.36
CA VAL A 249 -18.65 12.65 13.78
C VAL A 249 -17.39 13.50 13.96
N ARG A 250 -16.31 13.19 13.24
CA ARG A 250 -15.06 13.99 13.33
C ARG A 250 -15.25 15.39 12.74
N ASP A 251 -15.89 15.48 11.58
CA ASP A 251 -16.01 16.73 10.82
C ASP A 251 -17.04 17.71 11.41
N ALA A 252 -17.93 17.24 12.29
CA ALA A 252 -18.87 18.07 13.04
C ALA A 252 -18.23 18.81 14.23
N LEU A 253 -16.97 18.52 14.58
CA LEU A 253 -16.26 19.19 15.67
C LEU A 253 -15.85 20.61 15.27
N HIS A 254 -15.79 21.52 16.24
CA HIS A 254 -15.32 22.90 16.00
C HIS A 254 -13.86 22.93 15.53
N GLU A 255 -13.03 22.04 16.08
CA GLU A 255 -11.64 21.83 15.69
C GLU A 255 -11.52 20.75 14.60
N THR A 256 -11.94 21.11 13.38
CA THR A 256 -11.79 20.31 12.15
C THR A 256 -10.90 21.02 11.13
N PHE A 257 -10.60 20.35 10.03
CA PHE A 257 -9.81 20.90 8.92
C PHE A 257 -10.33 20.39 7.57
N ALA A 258 -9.94 21.10 6.51
CA ALA A 258 -10.22 20.68 5.15
C ALA A 258 -9.55 19.33 4.84
N ILE A 259 -10.07 18.65 3.82
CA ILE A 259 -9.48 17.39 3.34
C ILE A 259 -8.04 17.56 2.85
N GLU A 260 -7.73 18.75 2.31
CA GLU A 260 -6.36 19.19 2.08
C GLU A 260 -5.80 19.73 3.40
N ILE A 261 -4.97 18.92 4.07
CA ILE A 261 -4.47 19.25 5.40
C ILE A 261 -3.58 20.49 5.33
N PRO A 262 -3.73 21.49 6.22
CA PRO A 262 -2.78 22.60 6.30
C PRO A 262 -1.41 22.11 6.82
N GLY A 263 -0.30 22.50 6.18
CA GLY A 263 1.04 22.22 6.72
C GLY A 263 2.09 21.70 5.74
N GLY A 264 1.69 21.14 4.58
CA GLY A 264 2.58 20.98 3.40
C GLY A 264 3.66 19.92 3.53
N GLU A 265 4.64 20.26 4.33
CA GLU A 265 5.92 19.59 4.43
C GLU A 265 5.84 18.34 5.30
N HIS A 266 4.91 18.32 6.26
CA HIS A 266 4.71 17.21 7.19
C HIS A 266 3.22 17.00 7.47
N VAL A 267 2.69 15.86 7.00
CA VAL A 267 1.41 15.32 7.48
C VAL A 267 1.72 14.16 8.42
N VAL A 268 0.91 14.03 9.46
CA VAL A 268 0.97 12.90 10.39
C VAL A 268 -0.41 12.26 10.42
N ILE A 269 -0.47 10.97 10.11
CA ILE A 269 -1.70 10.18 10.27
C ILE A 269 -1.91 9.89 11.76
N ASN A 270 -3.00 10.41 12.33
CA ASN A 270 -3.38 10.22 13.73
C ASN A 270 -4.92 10.24 13.88
N ALA A 271 -5.41 10.10 15.11
CA ALA A 271 -6.85 10.05 15.39
C ALA A 271 -7.62 11.31 14.94
N SER A 272 -6.95 12.45 14.75
CA SER A 272 -7.56 13.68 14.27
C SER A 272 -7.60 13.76 12.74
N THR A 273 -6.55 13.27 12.05
CA THR A 273 -6.35 13.39 10.59
C THR A 273 -6.87 12.20 9.81
N ALA A 274 -6.77 10.99 10.34
CA ALA A 274 -7.20 9.77 9.64
C ALA A 274 -8.69 9.81 9.26
N PRO A 275 -9.64 10.21 10.13
CA PRO A 275 -11.05 10.29 9.73
C PRO A 275 -11.34 11.25 8.57
N ILE A 276 -10.49 12.26 8.38
CA ILE A 276 -10.62 13.25 7.32
C ILE A 276 -9.95 12.74 6.03
N ILE A 277 -8.72 12.21 6.12
CA ILE A 277 -7.95 11.71 4.97
C ILE A 277 -8.60 10.47 4.35
N TYR A 278 -9.02 9.51 5.16
CA TYR A 278 -9.52 8.21 4.68
C TYR A 278 -11.03 8.27 4.49
N ASN A 279 -11.75 8.48 5.61
CA ASN A 279 -13.19 8.24 5.66
C ASN A 279 -14.00 9.35 4.97
N LYS A 280 -13.68 10.63 5.24
CA LYS A 280 -14.38 11.77 4.60
C LYS A 280 -14.12 11.77 3.09
N GLY A 281 -12.86 11.64 2.68
CA GLY A 281 -12.53 11.63 1.27
C GLY A 281 -13.09 10.44 0.51
N GLY A 282 -13.06 9.23 1.08
CA GLY A 282 -13.74 8.06 0.49
C GLY A 282 -15.24 8.30 0.33
N SER A 283 -15.88 8.96 1.31
CA SER A 283 -17.30 9.31 1.24
C SER A 283 -17.60 10.37 0.17
N ILE A 284 -16.69 11.33 -0.04
CA ILE A 284 -16.79 12.30 -1.14
C ILE A 284 -16.68 11.60 -2.49
N LEU A 285 -15.78 10.62 -2.64
CA LEU A 285 -15.68 9.83 -3.88
C LEU A 285 -16.97 9.06 -4.17
N MET A 286 -17.57 8.45 -3.15
CA MET A 286 -18.89 7.82 -3.26
C MET A 286 -19.96 8.81 -3.74
N GLN A 287 -19.99 10.02 -3.16
CA GLN A 287 -20.93 11.07 -3.58
C GLN A 287 -20.69 11.52 -5.02
N ILE A 288 -19.43 11.74 -5.43
CA ILE A 288 -19.07 12.13 -6.79
C ILE A 288 -19.55 11.07 -7.78
N LYS A 289 -19.26 9.78 -7.51
CA LYS A 289 -19.73 8.68 -8.36
C LYS A 289 -21.25 8.62 -8.42
N GLY A 290 -21.95 8.82 -7.30
CA GLY A 290 -23.41 8.89 -7.26
C GLY A 290 -23.98 10.03 -8.12
N TYR A 291 -23.28 11.16 -8.20
CA TYR A 291 -23.68 12.32 -8.98
C TYR A 291 -23.39 12.18 -10.49
N ILE A 292 -22.20 11.71 -10.85
CA ILE A 292 -21.78 11.64 -12.27
C ILE A 292 -22.04 10.29 -12.94
N GLY A 293 -22.37 9.25 -12.16
CA GLY A 293 -22.59 7.88 -12.61
C GLY A 293 -21.31 7.04 -12.71
N GLU A 294 -21.45 5.72 -12.59
CA GLU A 294 -20.35 4.73 -12.61
C GLU A 294 -19.45 4.89 -13.84
N GLU A 295 -20.04 4.93 -15.03
CA GLU A 295 -19.30 4.93 -16.30
C GLU A 295 -18.42 6.18 -16.44
N ASN A 296 -18.94 7.36 -16.08
CA ASN A 296 -18.19 8.60 -16.14
C ASN A 296 -17.11 8.65 -15.06
N PHE A 297 -17.40 8.13 -13.86
CA PHE A 297 -16.42 8.03 -12.79
C PHE A 297 -15.25 7.14 -13.22
N GLN A 298 -15.52 5.93 -13.71
CA GLN A 298 -14.48 5.02 -14.19
C GLN A 298 -13.68 5.62 -15.34
N LYS A 299 -14.33 6.17 -16.38
CA LYS A 299 -13.64 6.83 -17.51
C LYS A 299 -12.77 8.00 -17.04
N GLY A 300 -13.27 8.81 -16.09
CA GLY A 300 -12.54 9.91 -15.48
C GLY A 300 -11.26 9.44 -14.78
N LEU A 301 -11.34 8.35 -14.01
CA LEU A 301 -10.17 7.78 -13.33
C LEU A 301 -9.15 7.18 -14.28
N GLN A 302 -9.61 6.43 -15.28
CA GLN A 302 -8.73 5.90 -16.31
C GLN A 302 -7.99 7.04 -17.04
N HIS A 303 -8.69 8.14 -17.34
CA HIS A 303 -8.07 9.32 -17.91
C HIS A 303 -7.07 9.96 -16.95
N PHE A 304 -7.43 10.18 -15.69
CA PHE A 304 -6.57 10.74 -14.64
C PHE A 304 -5.26 9.96 -14.49
N LEU A 305 -5.35 8.64 -14.31
CA LEU A 305 -4.19 7.76 -14.13
C LEU A 305 -3.30 7.73 -15.39
N LYS A 306 -3.89 7.66 -16.59
CA LYS A 306 -3.13 7.66 -17.86
C LYS A 306 -2.40 8.99 -18.08
N SER A 307 -3.06 10.11 -17.82
CA SER A 307 -2.50 11.46 -17.98
C SER A 307 -1.35 11.72 -17.02
N LEU A 308 -1.46 11.25 -15.77
CA LEU A 308 -0.43 11.50 -14.76
C LEU A 308 0.69 10.44 -14.73
N ARG A 309 0.45 9.21 -15.22
CA ARG A 309 1.49 8.19 -15.39
C ARG A 309 2.63 8.64 -16.31
N ILE A 310 2.32 9.48 -17.30
CA ILE A 310 3.31 9.98 -18.28
C ILE A 310 4.33 10.96 -17.64
N ASN A 311 4.10 11.44 -16.41
CA ASN A 311 5.00 12.36 -15.70
C ASN A 311 6.32 11.75 -15.17
N LEU A 312 6.71 10.55 -15.62
CA LEU A 312 8.10 10.09 -15.52
C LEU A 312 9.09 11.00 -16.28
N LYS A 313 8.60 11.86 -17.19
CA LYS A 313 9.31 13.02 -17.74
C LYS A 313 8.49 14.30 -17.53
N LEU A 314 8.79 15.03 -16.45
CA LEU A 314 8.52 16.47 -16.23
C LEU A 314 7.32 17.12 -16.95
N ILE A 315 6.27 17.50 -16.20
CA ILE A 315 5.43 18.67 -16.51
C ILE A 315 5.16 19.46 -15.22
N ARG A 316 5.45 20.77 -15.24
CA ARG A 316 4.95 21.76 -14.28
C ARG A 316 3.48 22.05 -14.62
N ILE A 317 2.57 21.80 -13.70
CA ILE A 317 1.20 22.34 -13.78
C ILE A 317 1.24 23.74 -13.18
N ASN A 318 1.14 24.77 -14.03
CA ASN A 318 0.91 26.14 -13.60
C ASN A 318 -0.60 26.35 -13.45
N TYR A 319 -1.09 26.61 -12.24
CA TYR A 319 -2.44 27.14 -12.06
C TYR A 319 -2.46 28.62 -12.49
N LYS A 320 -3.28 28.95 -13.49
CA LYS A 320 -3.69 30.33 -13.78
C LYS A 320 -4.99 30.57 -13.02
N ILE A 321 -4.91 31.31 -11.91
CA ILE A 321 -6.12 31.86 -11.28
C ILE A 321 -6.58 33.02 -12.18
N VAL A 322 -7.65 32.80 -12.93
CA VAL A 322 -8.36 33.87 -13.61
C VAL A 322 -9.41 34.37 -12.61
N GLY A 323 -9.11 35.48 -11.94
CA GLY A 323 -10.10 36.18 -11.12
C GLY A 323 -11.20 36.79 -12.00
N PRO A 324 -12.44 36.87 -11.52
CA PRO A 324 -13.50 37.58 -12.23
C PRO A 324 -13.25 39.09 -12.12
N THR A 325 -13.08 39.77 -13.25
CA THR A 325 -13.43 41.18 -13.38
C THR A 325 -14.94 41.31 -13.36
N PHE A 326 -15.50 41.86 -12.27
CA PHE A 326 -16.47 42.95 -12.28
C PHE A 326 -16.48 43.63 -10.90
#